data_AF-A0A539ED73-F1
#
_entry.id   AF-A0A539ED73-F1
#
_cell.length_a   1.000
_cell.length_b   1.000
_cell.length_c   1.000
_cell.angle_alpha   90.00
_cell.angle_beta   90.00
_cell.angle_gamma   90.00
#
_symmetry.space_group_name_H-M   'P 1'
#
loop_
_entity.id
_entity.type
_entity.pdbx_description
1 polymer ?
#
loop_
_entity_poly.entity_id
_entity_poly.type
_entity_poly.pdbx_seq_one_letter_code
_entity_poly.pdbx_strand_id
1 'polypeptide(L)'
;PHMNRLTAFLGTTPTEATARELRRQKVPRRRVAEGLDLAVYRWNGWEPPQGSEADELRKRREFAAAEATPAAMETLDRLCREYEAAYWSPAPRAAAPAPIHP
;
A
#
# COMPACT_ATOMS: atom_id res chain seq x y z
N PRO A 1 14.45 12.18 -2.58
CA PRO A 1 15.29 11.29 -3.43
C PRO A 1 14.58 10.79 -4.72
N HIS A 2 13.41 10.16 -4.64
CA HIS A 2 12.73 9.59 -5.83
C HIS A 2 12.27 10.65 -6.83
N MET A 3 11.73 11.78 -6.37
CA MET A 3 11.25 12.84 -7.25
C MET A 3 12.36 13.38 -8.17
N ASN A 4 13.55 13.63 -7.61
CA ASN A 4 14.69 14.13 -8.39
C ASN A 4 15.17 13.11 -9.43
N ARG A 5 15.13 11.81 -9.12
CA ARG A 5 15.45 10.74 -10.08
C ARG A 5 14.43 10.68 -11.21
N LEU A 6 13.15 10.78 -10.89
CA LEU A 6 12.07 10.80 -11.88
C LEU A 6 12.18 12.00 -12.81
N THR A 7 12.40 13.21 -12.26
CA THR A 7 12.48 14.42 -13.06
C THR A 7 13.72 14.42 -13.96
N ALA A 8 14.86 13.92 -13.45
CA ALA A 8 16.06 13.72 -14.26
C ALA A 8 15.84 12.70 -15.39
N PHE A 9 15.20 11.56 -15.09
CA PHE A 9 14.86 10.54 -16.09
C PHE A 9 13.93 11.08 -17.18
N LEU A 10 12.94 11.89 -16.79
CA LEU A 10 11.99 12.50 -17.71
C LEU A 10 12.51 13.76 -18.41
N GLY A 11 13.72 14.23 -18.08
CA GLY A 11 14.26 15.48 -18.63
C GLY A 11 13.44 16.72 -18.26
N THR A 12 12.77 16.70 -17.10
CA THR A 12 11.91 17.80 -16.62
C THR A 12 12.38 18.31 -15.26
N THR A 13 11.80 19.41 -14.78
CA THR A 13 12.04 19.94 -13.44
C THR A 13 10.73 20.04 -12.66
N PRO A 14 10.73 19.80 -11.33
CA PRO A 14 9.55 20.04 -10.52
C PRO A 14 9.17 21.52 -10.58
N THR A 15 7.89 21.80 -10.78
CA THR A 15 7.34 23.15 -10.69
C THR A 15 6.68 23.37 -9.33
N GLU A 16 6.26 24.61 -9.04
CA GLU A 16 5.42 24.89 -7.87
C GLU A 16 4.10 24.12 -7.90
N ALA A 17 3.55 23.89 -9.10
CA ALA A 17 2.36 23.06 -9.28
C ALA A 17 2.63 21.61 -8.85
N THR A 18 3.81 21.07 -9.21
CA THR A 18 4.26 19.76 -8.76
C THR A 18 4.38 19.70 -7.24
N ALA A 19 5.02 20.69 -6.61
CA ALA A 19 5.17 20.73 -5.16
C ALA A 19 3.83 20.84 -4.44
N ARG A 20 2.89 21.64 -4.98
CA ARG A 20 1.53 21.77 -4.45
C ARG A 20 0.77 20.45 -4.53
N GLU A 21 0.87 19.74 -5.64
CA GLU A 21 0.16 18.46 -5.81
C GLU A 21 0.76 17.36 -4.94
N LEU A 22 2.09 17.30 -4.79
CA LEU A 22 2.73 16.36 -3.87
C LEU A 22 2.23 16.57 -2.43
N ARG A 23 2.15 17.83 -1.96
CA ARG A 23 1.58 18.14 -0.64
C ARG A 23 0.11 17.75 -0.53
N ARG A 24 -0.70 18.06 -1.54
CA ARG A 24 -2.12 17.68 -1.59
C ARG A 24 -2.28 16.17 -1.46
N GLN A 25 -1.46 15.41 -2.18
CA GLN A 25 -1.48 13.94 -2.19
C GLN A 25 -0.76 13.31 -0.98
N LYS A 26 -0.20 14.12 -0.07
CA LYS A 26 0.60 13.72 1.10
C LYS A 26 1.89 12.97 0.74
N VAL A 27 2.52 13.29 -0.38
CA VAL A 27 3.77 12.67 -0.83
C VAL A 27 4.99 13.47 -0.33
N PRO A 28 6.01 12.82 0.25
CA PRO A 28 6.12 11.38 0.53
C PRO A 28 5.23 10.95 1.71
N ARG A 29 4.52 9.84 1.54
CA ARG A 29 3.66 9.28 2.59
C ARG A 29 4.49 8.47 3.58
N ARG A 30 4.03 8.40 4.83
CA ARG A 30 4.63 7.51 5.83
C ARG A 30 4.10 6.08 5.69
N ARG A 31 2.82 5.94 5.33
CA ARG A 31 2.12 4.66 5.12
C ARG A 31 1.45 4.60 3.74
N VAL A 32 1.33 3.42 3.13
CA VAL A 32 0.67 3.29 1.81
C VAL A 32 -0.80 3.67 1.93
N ALA A 33 -1.41 3.35 3.07
CA ALA A 33 -2.81 3.61 3.33
C ALA A 33 -3.16 5.09 3.60
N GLU A 34 -2.16 5.99 3.77
CA GLU A 34 -2.35 7.43 4.02
C GLU A 34 -2.71 8.23 2.76
N GLY A 35 -3.71 7.76 2.04
CA GLY A 35 -4.24 8.41 0.85
C GLY A 35 -4.90 9.77 1.14
N LEU A 36 -5.35 10.39 0.06
CA LEU A 36 -6.17 11.59 0.13
C LEU A 36 -7.56 11.22 0.67
N ASP A 37 -8.04 12.03 1.60
CA ASP A 37 -9.31 11.83 2.25
C ASP A 37 -10.41 12.60 1.49
N LEU A 38 -10.96 11.97 0.44
CA LEU A 38 -12.05 12.54 -0.34
C LEU A 38 -13.36 11.84 -0.03
N ALA A 39 -14.46 12.61 -0.04
CA ALA A 39 -15.82 12.09 0.14
C ALA A 39 -16.15 10.94 -0.83
N VAL A 40 -15.73 11.05 -2.10
CA VAL A 40 -15.97 10.00 -3.11
C VAL A 40 -15.30 8.68 -2.74
N TYR A 41 -14.14 8.69 -2.10
CA TYR A 41 -13.50 7.45 -1.65
C TYR A 41 -14.25 6.84 -0.47
N ARG A 42 -14.68 7.67 0.48
CA ARG A 42 -15.52 7.22 1.61
C ARG A 42 -16.83 6.59 1.15
N TRP A 43 -17.46 7.16 0.13
CA TRP A 43 -18.67 6.58 -0.47
C TRP A 43 -18.42 5.21 -1.11
N ASN A 44 -17.20 4.94 -1.57
CA ASN A 44 -16.80 3.68 -2.18
C ASN A 44 -16.04 2.76 -1.18
N GLY A 45 -16.30 2.89 0.12
CA GLY A 45 -15.76 1.97 1.14
C GLY A 45 -14.32 2.23 1.57
N TRP A 46 -13.72 3.36 1.16
CA TRP A 46 -12.44 3.77 1.72
C TRP A 46 -12.63 4.32 3.14
N GLU A 47 -11.84 3.79 4.06
CA GLU A 47 -11.80 4.23 5.45
C GLU A 47 -10.41 4.78 5.77
N PRO A 48 -10.31 5.80 6.65
CA PRO A 48 -9.03 6.26 7.14
C PRO A 48 -8.24 5.11 7.79
N PRO A 49 -6.91 5.03 7.55
CA PRO A 49 -6.10 3.92 8.04
C PRO A 49 -5.95 3.90 9.56
N GLN A 50 -6.06 2.73 10.15
CA GLN A 50 -5.94 2.46 11.57
C GLN A 50 -4.84 1.43 11.85
N GLY A 51 -4.19 1.50 13.02
CA GLY A 51 -3.15 0.53 13.38
C GLY A 51 -1.88 0.59 12.52
N SER A 52 -1.24 -0.57 12.32
CA SER A 52 0.02 -0.69 11.59
C SER A 52 -0.15 -0.84 10.08
N GLU A 53 0.92 -0.65 9.31
CA GLU A 53 0.93 -0.92 7.86
C GLU A 53 0.53 -2.38 7.55
N ALA A 54 1.01 -3.32 8.37
CA ALA A 54 0.71 -4.73 8.20
C ALA A 54 -0.77 -5.05 8.44
N ASP A 55 -1.42 -4.39 9.40
CA ASP A 55 -2.85 -4.55 9.67
C ASP A 55 -3.68 -4.04 8.49
N GLU A 56 -3.31 -2.87 7.95
CA GLU A 56 -3.93 -2.27 6.78
C GLU A 56 -3.78 -3.16 5.53
N LEU A 57 -2.60 -3.72 5.28
CA LEU A 57 -2.39 -4.65 4.17
C LEU A 57 -3.15 -5.96 4.35
N ARG A 58 -3.24 -6.49 5.58
CA ARG A 58 -4.05 -7.68 5.89
C ARG A 58 -5.53 -7.44 5.59
N LYS A 59 -6.10 -6.31 6.03
CA LYS A 59 -7.50 -5.93 5.75
C LYS A 59 -7.79 -5.90 4.23
N ARG A 60 -6.85 -5.36 3.44
CA ARG A 60 -6.98 -5.32 1.96
C ARG A 60 -6.92 -6.71 1.34
N ARG A 61 -6.06 -7.58 1.86
CA ARG A 61 -5.98 -8.97 1.41
C ARG A 61 -7.25 -9.76 1.77
N GLU A 62 -7.81 -9.54 2.96
CA GLU A 62 -9.08 -10.15 3.40
C GLU A 62 -10.26 -9.70 2.51
N PHE A 63 -10.32 -8.40 2.17
CA PHE A 63 -11.28 -7.90 1.20
C PHE A 63 -11.14 -8.58 -0.16
N ALA A 64 -9.93 -8.71 -0.69
CA ALA A 64 -9.70 -9.42 -1.95
C ALA A 64 -10.11 -10.90 -1.86
N ALA A 65 -9.81 -11.57 -0.74
CA ALA A 65 -10.14 -12.98 -0.54
C ALA A 65 -11.65 -13.25 -0.47
N ALA A 66 -12.46 -12.26 -0.09
CA ALA A 66 -13.92 -12.40 -0.04
C ALA A 66 -14.55 -12.48 -1.45
N GLU A 67 -13.93 -11.86 -2.46
CA GLU A 67 -14.52 -11.69 -3.80
C GLU A 67 -13.74 -12.41 -4.91
N ALA A 68 -12.45 -12.68 -4.70
CA ALA A 68 -11.56 -13.21 -5.72
C ALA A 68 -11.59 -14.74 -5.83
N THR A 69 -11.26 -15.26 -7.01
CA THR A 69 -11.08 -16.69 -7.21
C THR A 69 -9.79 -17.18 -6.53
N PRO A 70 -9.68 -18.50 -6.21
CA PRO A 70 -8.46 -19.05 -5.64
C PRO A 70 -7.20 -18.77 -6.48
N ALA A 71 -7.29 -18.88 -7.80
CA ALA A 71 -6.17 -18.61 -8.71
C ALA A 71 -5.75 -17.13 -8.72
N ALA A 72 -6.71 -16.21 -8.62
CA ALA A 72 -6.41 -14.78 -8.49
C ALA A 72 -5.72 -14.48 -7.14
N MET A 73 -6.17 -15.10 -6.05
CA MET A 73 -5.54 -14.96 -4.74
C MET A 73 -4.12 -15.55 -4.71
N GLU A 74 -3.89 -16.70 -5.35
CA GLU A 74 -2.55 -17.28 -5.48
C GLU A 74 -1.61 -16.34 -6.24
N THR A 75 -2.11 -15.70 -7.30
CA THR A 75 -1.35 -14.71 -8.06
C THR A 75 -1.01 -13.50 -7.19
N LEU A 76 -1.98 -12.96 -6.44
CA LEU A 76 -1.76 -11.85 -5.52
C LEU A 76 -0.70 -12.20 -4.46
N ASP A 77 -0.85 -13.35 -3.80
CA ASP A 77 0.09 -13.80 -2.76
C ASP A 77 1.50 -14.02 -3.28
N ARG A 78 1.63 -14.55 -4.51
CA ARG A 78 2.92 -14.70 -5.17
C ARG A 78 3.56 -13.33 -5.43
N LEU A 79 2.82 -12.38 -6.00
CA LEU A 79 3.33 -11.03 -6.28
C LEU A 79 3.75 -10.30 -5.00
N CYS A 80 2.96 -10.39 -3.92
CA CYS A 80 3.32 -9.80 -2.63
C CYS A 80 4.62 -10.41 -2.08
N ARG A 81 4.75 -11.74 -2.08
CA ARG A 81 5.97 -12.43 -1.62
C ARG A 81 7.20 -12.04 -2.42
N GLU A 82 7.09 -11.99 -3.74
CA GLU A 82 8.18 -11.60 -4.64
C GLU A 82 8.62 -10.15 -4.38
N TYR A 83 7.66 -9.23 -4.26
CA TYR A 83 7.93 -7.83 -3.94
C TYR A 83 8.60 -7.68 -2.57
N GLU A 84 8.08 -8.38 -1.56
CA GLU A 84 8.63 -8.32 -0.22
C GLU A 84 10.07 -8.84 -0.18
N ALA A 85 10.32 -10.00 -0.75
CA ALA A 85 11.66 -10.56 -0.83
C ALA A 85 12.66 -9.62 -1.54
N ALA A 86 12.22 -8.91 -2.59
CA ALA A 86 13.09 -8.04 -3.38
C ALA A 86 13.28 -6.63 -2.79
N TYR A 87 12.26 -6.06 -2.15
CA TYR A 87 12.22 -4.62 -1.86
C TYR A 87 11.72 -4.27 -0.46
N TRP A 88 11.03 -5.17 0.24
CA TRP A 88 10.41 -4.89 1.53
C TRP A 88 10.85 -5.94 2.56
N SER A 89 11.89 -5.62 3.32
CA SER A 89 12.35 -6.44 4.44
C SER A 89 11.80 -5.85 5.74
N PRO A 90 10.57 -6.20 6.17
CA PRO A 90 10.11 -5.84 7.50
C PRO A 90 10.89 -6.70 8.51
N ALA A 91 11.12 -6.17 9.71
CA ALA A 91 11.60 -6.99 10.83
C ALA A 91 10.73 -8.26 10.97
N PRO A 92 11.30 -9.41 11.39
CA PRO A 92 10.65 -10.71 11.29
C PRO A 92 9.26 -10.71 11.94
N ARG A 93 8.29 -11.27 11.21
CA ARG A 93 6.90 -11.47 11.66
C ARG A 93 6.94 -12.32 12.95
N ALA A 94 6.37 -11.82 14.05
CA ALA A 94 6.03 -12.70 15.16
C ALA A 94 5.10 -13.81 14.61
N ALA A 95 5.46 -15.07 14.86
CA ALA A 95 4.73 -16.21 14.33
C ALA A 95 3.25 -16.08 14.67
N ALA A 96 2.38 -16.33 13.68
CA ALA A 96 0.96 -16.46 13.94
C ALA A 96 0.76 -17.62 14.94
N PRO A 97 -0.10 -17.49 15.96
CA PRO A 97 -0.42 -18.61 16.83
C PRO A 97 -0.97 -19.75 15.98
N ALA A 98 -0.51 -20.96 16.27
CA ALA A 98 -0.92 -22.18 15.58
C ALA A 98 -2.46 -22.29 15.58
N PRO A 99 -3.07 -22.85 14.51
CA PRO A 99 -4.50 -23.08 14.49
C PRO A 99 -4.87 -24.00 15.66
N ILE A 100 -5.72 -23.48 16.57
CA ILE A 100 -6.38 -24.30 17.57
C ILE A 100 -7.45 -25.09 16.81
N HIS A 101 -7.12 -26.33 16.46
CA HIS A 101 -8.14 -27.29 16.06
C HIS A 101 -8.83 -27.84 17.33
N PRO A 102 -10.16 -28.01 17.30
CA PRO A 102 -10.92 -28.59 18.41
C PRO A 102 -10.56 -30.06 18.67
#